data_AF-A0A371FT51-F1
#
_entry.id   AF-A0A371FT51-F1
#
_cell.length_a   1.000
_cell.length_b   1.000
_cell.length_c   1.000
_cell.angle_alpha   90.00
_cell.angle_beta   90.00
_cell.angle_gamma   90.00
#
_symmetry.space_group_name_H-M   'P 1'
#
loop_
_entity.id
_entity.type
_entity.pdbx_description
1 polymer ?
#
loop_
_entity_poly.entity_id
_entity_poly.type
_entity_poly.pdbx_seq_one_letter_code
_entity_poly.pdbx_strand_id
1 'polypeptide(L)'
;MHIEKNVFENVFHTVMDNKEKTKDNEKARLDLAEYCNRKELLLKTNPNGNYVKPKAKFCLSNEQKNDVCEWVKGLKMPDGYASNISRCVDIKSTRLFGMKSHDCHIFMECLLPIALSVLPEPIWKPLTELSQFFKVLCSTVLQKDHLLQMEQNIPVILCKLERIFPPAFFDSMEHLPIHLPYEARMGGPVQYRWMYPFESVEGSICEAYLLQETSYFSSHYFVSPTGASEEVYQDHIQSTLSIFKPFGQTTGKYNERWLSDKELMAAQLHVLLNCNEVKPFIDIYVQSLKGMYRNINDDIIDKQIEADFPRWFQEYGPLRLAKSYLIYFVNGYKFHTITWGEGKTTYNSG
;
A
#
# COMPACT_ATOMS: atom_id res chain seq x y z
N MET A 1 -3.38 -0.04 -14.99
CA MET A 1 -2.64 -0.92 -15.94
C MET A 1 -1.60 -1.70 -15.15
N HIS A 2 -1.66 -3.03 -15.17
CA HIS A 2 -0.85 -3.91 -14.30
C HIS A 2 0.47 -4.36 -14.97
N ILE A 3 1.24 -3.42 -15.54
CA ILE A 3 2.44 -3.77 -16.33
C ILE A 3 3.41 -4.62 -15.51
N GLU A 4 3.80 -4.11 -14.34
CA GLU A 4 4.79 -4.77 -13.50
C GLU A 4 4.34 -6.17 -13.04
N LYS A 5 3.05 -6.32 -12.68
CA LYS A 5 2.49 -7.62 -12.33
C LYS A 5 2.57 -8.60 -13.51
N ASN A 6 2.20 -8.16 -14.71
CA ASN A 6 2.24 -9.01 -15.90
C ASN A 6 3.67 -9.44 -16.22
N VAL A 7 4.62 -8.50 -16.20
CA VAL A 7 6.04 -8.78 -16.40
C VAL A 7 6.55 -9.76 -15.34
N PHE A 8 6.24 -9.54 -14.05
CA PHE A 8 6.60 -10.47 -12.98
C PHE A 8 6.03 -11.87 -13.20
N GLU A 9 4.72 -11.99 -13.46
CA GLU A 9 4.06 -13.27 -13.68
C GLU A 9 4.68 -14.01 -14.87
N ASN A 10 4.95 -13.31 -15.97
CA ASN A 10 5.59 -13.88 -17.16
C ASN A 10 7.02 -14.37 -16.86
N VAL A 11 7.85 -13.56 -16.18
CA VAL A 11 9.19 -13.97 -15.72
C VAL A 11 9.09 -15.21 -14.83
N PHE A 12 8.29 -15.12 -13.77
CA PHE A 12 8.25 -16.12 -12.72
C PHE A 12 7.68 -17.44 -13.23
N HIS A 13 6.59 -17.42 -13.99
CA HIS A 13 6.00 -18.63 -14.56
C HIS A 13 6.88 -19.29 -15.63
N THR A 14 7.66 -18.51 -16.37
CA THR A 14 8.61 -19.04 -17.36
C THR A 14 9.80 -19.72 -16.68
N VAL A 15 10.39 -19.08 -15.66
CA VAL A 15 11.52 -19.64 -14.89
C VAL A 15 11.10 -20.85 -14.06
N MET A 16 9.91 -20.82 -13.45
CA MET A 16 9.33 -21.97 -12.73
C MET A 16 8.77 -23.05 -13.68
N ASP A 17 8.76 -22.82 -15.00
CA ASP A 17 8.22 -23.72 -16.02
C ASP A 17 6.82 -24.27 -15.66
N ASN A 18 5.93 -23.34 -15.31
CA ASN A 18 4.54 -23.66 -14.98
C ASN A 18 3.77 -23.97 -16.28
N LYS A 19 3.39 -25.23 -16.51
CA LYS A 19 2.83 -25.73 -17.78
C LYS A 19 1.72 -24.86 -18.39
N GLU A 20 0.83 -24.29 -17.57
CA GLU A 20 -0.32 -23.51 -18.03
C GLU A 20 0.02 -22.05 -18.38
N LYS A 21 1.11 -21.51 -17.83
CA LYS A 21 1.41 -20.07 -17.88
C LYS A 21 2.83 -19.73 -18.39
N THR A 22 3.67 -20.74 -18.61
CA THR A 22 5.03 -20.53 -19.11
C THR A 22 5.00 -19.96 -20.53
N LYS A 23 5.84 -18.96 -20.78
CA LYS A 23 6.08 -18.43 -22.13
C LYS A 23 7.02 -19.33 -22.95
N ASP A 24 7.59 -20.36 -22.32
CA ASP A 24 8.41 -21.38 -22.96
C ASP A 24 7.57 -22.64 -23.27
N ASN A 25 6.58 -22.51 -24.15
CA ASN A 25 5.72 -23.62 -24.57
C ASN A 25 6.18 -24.26 -25.90
N GLU A 26 5.53 -25.35 -26.32
CA GLU A 26 5.91 -26.06 -27.56
C GLU A 26 5.82 -25.18 -28.81
N LYS A 27 4.82 -24.28 -28.90
CA LYS A 27 4.69 -23.35 -30.02
C LYS A 27 5.87 -22.38 -30.06
N ALA A 28 6.22 -21.79 -28.91
CA ALA A 28 7.39 -20.93 -28.79
C ALA A 28 8.69 -21.63 -29.21
N ARG A 29 8.77 -22.96 -28.99
CA ARG A 29 9.92 -23.79 -29.37
C ARG A 29 9.96 -24.13 -30.85
N LEU A 30 8.80 -24.22 -31.51
CA LEU A 30 8.70 -24.32 -32.96
C LEU A 30 9.11 -22.99 -33.63
N ASP A 31 8.62 -21.86 -33.11
CA ASP A 31 9.01 -20.53 -33.59
C ASP A 31 10.53 -20.30 -33.42
N LEU A 32 11.11 -20.77 -32.31
CA LEU A 32 12.56 -20.74 -32.11
C LEU A 32 13.33 -21.49 -33.19
N ALA A 33 12.79 -22.56 -33.78
CA ALA A 33 13.44 -23.31 -34.85
C ALA A 33 13.43 -22.55 -36.18
N GLU A 34 12.39 -21.75 -36.41
CA GLU A 34 12.19 -20.99 -37.63
C GLU A 34 12.93 -19.64 -37.61
N TYR A 35 12.81 -18.91 -36.50
CA TYR A 35 13.25 -17.51 -36.43
C TYR A 35 14.55 -17.30 -35.63
N CYS A 36 15.01 -18.29 -34.87
CA CYS A 36 16.14 -18.13 -33.95
C CYS A 36 17.22 -19.21 -34.14
N ASN A 37 18.47 -18.88 -33.86
CA ASN A 37 19.57 -19.85 -33.87
C ASN A 37 19.93 -20.31 -32.44
N ARG A 38 19.01 -21.03 -31.78
CA ARG A 38 19.18 -21.57 -30.40
C ARG A 38 19.01 -23.07 -30.35
N LYS A 39 20.01 -23.79 -30.87
CA LYS A 39 19.97 -25.26 -31.07
C LYS A 39 19.67 -26.05 -29.79
N GLU A 40 20.13 -25.56 -28.65
CA GLU A 40 19.92 -26.16 -27.33
C GLU A 40 18.47 -26.10 -26.85
N LEU A 41 17.65 -25.20 -27.42
CA LEU A 41 16.25 -25.05 -27.07
C LEU A 41 15.31 -25.74 -28.08
N LEU A 42 15.79 -26.30 -29.18
CA LEU A 42 14.90 -26.91 -30.17
C LEU A 42 14.19 -28.15 -29.62
N LEU A 43 12.93 -28.37 -30.03
CA LEU A 43 12.22 -29.61 -29.76
C LEU A 43 13.01 -30.78 -30.36
N LYS A 44 13.10 -31.88 -29.61
CA LYS A 44 13.74 -33.12 -30.07
C LYS A 44 12.68 -34.17 -30.31
N THR A 45 12.84 -34.94 -31.37
CA THR A 45 11.94 -36.07 -31.65
C THR A 45 12.50 -37.32 -30.99
N ASN A 46 11.71 -37.96 -30.14
CA ASN A 46 12.05 -39.26 -29.60
C ASN A 46 11.93 -40.36 -30.66
N PRO A 47 12.51 -41.56 -30.44
CA PRO A 47 12.35 -42.70 -31.35
C PRO A 47 10.88 -43.06 -31.64
N ASN A 48 9.97 -42.73 -30.73
CA ASN A 48 8.53 -42.98 -30.85
C ASN A 48 7.78 -41.89 -31.64
N GLY A 49 8.47 -40.91 -32.24
CA GLY A 49 7.87 -39.81 -32.99
C GLY A 49 7.33 -38.63 -32.16
N ASN A 50 7.27 -38.76 -30.83
CA ASN A 50 6.82 -37.68 -29.95
C ASN A 50 7.89 -36.60 -29.77
N TYR A 51 7.45 -35.34 -29.67
CA TYR A 51 8.33 -34.23 -29.29
C TYR A 51 8.68 -34.25 -27.81
N VAL A 52 9.93 -33.92 -27.51
CA VAL A 52 10.44 -33.65 -26.17
C VAL A 52 11.01 -32.25 -26.13
N LYS A 53 10.50 -31.44 -25.20
CA LYS A 53 11.02 -30.11 -24.89
C LYS A 53 12.25 -30.24 -23.98
N PRO A 54 13.48 -29.96 -24.45
CA PRO A 54 14.64 -29.97 -23.56
C PRO A 54 14.53 -28.83 -22.56
N LYS A 55 14.89 -29.11 -21.31
CA LYS A 55 14.89 -28.12 -20.22
C LYS A 55 15.81 -26.94 -20.59
N ALA A 56 15.28 -25.71 -20.55
CA ALA A 56 16.09 -24.52 -20.77
C ALA A 56 16.98 -24.22 -19.56
N LYS A 57 18.12 -23.55 -19.79
CA LYS A 57 19.02 -23.11 -18.71
C LYS A 57 18.39 -22.06 -17.79
N PHE A 58 17.38 -21.34 -18.26
CA PHE A 58 16.61 -20.37 -17.48
C PHE A 58 15.47 -21.02 -16.66
N CYS A 59 15.19 -22.32 -16.85
CA CYS A 59 14.20 -23.03 -16.06
C CYS A 59 14.84 -23.69 -14.82
N LEU A 60 14.19 -23.58 -13.67
CA LEU A 60 14.61 -24.28 -12.46
C LEU A 60 14.38 -25.79 -12.55
N SER A 61 15.23 -26.59 -11.90
CA SER A 61 14.98 -28.03 -11.69
C SER A 61 13.85 -28.22 -10.69
N ASN A 62 13.26 -29.41 -10.60
CA ASN A 62 12.20 -29.67 -9.61
C ASN A 62 12.69 -29.47 -8.17
N GLU A 63 13.95 -29.82 -7.89
CA GLU A 63 14.61 -29.56 -6.60
C GLU A 63 14.70 -28.06 -6.34
N GLN A 64 15.23 -27.27 -7.28
CA GLN A 64 15.32 -25.82 -7.15
C GLN A 64 13.94 -25.16 -7.01
N LYS A 65 12.91 -25.67 -7.69
CA LYS A 65 11.52 -25.17 -7.52
C LYS A 65 10.98 -25.46 -6.12
N ASN A 66 11.27 -26.64 -5.56
CA ASN A 66 10.94 -26.96 -4.17
C ASN A 66 11.61 -25.98 -3.21
N ASP A 67 12.91 -25.75 -3.36
CA ASP A 67 13.67 -24.83 -2.51
C ASP A 67 13.06 -23.42 -2.53
N VAL A 68 12.71 -22.93 -3.72
CA VAL A 68 12.01 -21.64 -3.86
C VAL A 68 10.66 -21.68 -3.15
N CYS A 69 9.82 -22.69 -3.36
CA CYS A 69 8.52 -22.79 -2.71
C CYS A 69 8.63 -22.88 -1.18
N GLU A 70 9.57 -23.65 -0.65
CA GLU A 70 9.82 -23.78 0.79
C GLU A 70 10.30 -22.45 1.38
N TRP A 71 11.25 -21.78 0.70
CA TRP A 71 11.70 -20.45 1.08
C TRP A 71 10.54 -19.46 1.13
N VAL A 72 9.72 -19.39 0.07
CA VAL A 72 8.54 -18.51 0.04
C VAL A 72 7.55 -18.84 1.15
N LYS A 73 7.35 -20.11 1.46
CA LYS A 73 6.43 -20.54 2.54
C LYS A 73 6.95 -20.14 3.92
N GLY A 74 8.27 -20.10 4.09
CA GLY A 74 8.93 -19.67 5.32
C GLY A 74 9.07 -18.17 5.50
N LEU A 75 8.75 -17.36 4.48
CA LEU A 75 8.88 -15.90 4.54
C LEU A 75 7.98 -15.29 5.62
N LYS A 76 8.58 -14.42 6.44
CA LYS A 76 7.88 -13.57 7.41
C LYS A 76 8.18 -12.11 7.06
N MET A 77 7.12 -11.34 6.84
CA MET A 77 7.21 -9.92 6.48
C MET A 77 6.70 -9.05 7.64
N PRO A 78 7.16 -7.78 7.75
CA PRO A 78 6.61 -6.83 8.73
C PRO A 78 5.09 -6.65 8.58
N ASP A 79 4.40 -6.35 9.69
CA ASP A 79 2.95 -6.14 9.69
C ASP A 79 2.55 -4.99 8.74
N GLY A 80 1.62 -5.27 7.82
CA GLY A 80 1.19 -4.33 6.79
C GLY A 80 2.12 -4.17 5.59
N TYR A 81 3.27 -4.86 5.54
CA TYR A 81 4.18 -4.79 4.39
C TYR A 81 3.69 -5.64 3.21
N ALA A 82 3.42 -6.94 3.45
CA ALA A 82 2.93 -7.89 2.45
C ALA A 82 1.67 -8.61 2.96
N SER A 83 0.90 -9.20 2.06
CA SER A 83 -0.10 -10.19 2.49
C SER A 83 0.60 -11.46 2.98
N ASN A 84 -0.16 -12.42 3.52
CA ASN A 84 0.41 -13.70 3.92
C ASN A 84 0.72 -14.57 2.69
N ILE A 85 1.83 -14.27 2.01
CA ILE A 85 2.33 -14.91 0.78
C ILE A 85 2.50 -16.43 0.95
N SER A 86 2.72 -16.93 2.16
CA SER A 86 2.81 -18.39 2.41
C SER A 86 1.56 -19.15 1.97
N ARG A 87 0.40 -18.48 1.95
CA ARG A 87 -0.89 -19.05 1.49
C ARG A 87 -0.92 -19.27 -0.02
N CYS A 88 -0.05 -18.60 -0.76
CA CYS A 88 0.06 -18.72 -2.21
C CYS A 88 0.92 -19.93 -2.61
N VAL A 89 1.55 -20.64 -1.67
CA VAL A 89 2.45 -21.76 -1.98
C VAL A 89 1.71 -23.08 -1.97
N ASP A 90 1.73 -23.79 -3.11
CA ASP A 90 1.38 -25.21 -3.17
C ASP A 90 2.65 -26.04 -3.30
N ILE A 91 3.11 -26.61 -2.18
CA ILE A 91 4.30 -27.48 -2.13
C ILE A 91 4.09 -28.73 -3.00
N LYS A 92 2.89 -29.32 -3.03
CA LYS A 92 2.67 -30.60 -3.73
C LYS A 92 2.86 -30.45 -5.23
N SER A 93 2.46 -29.30 -5.79
CA SER A 93 2.61 -29.00 -7.21
C SER A 93 3.76 -28.05 -7.51
N THR A 94 4.58 -27.69 -6.52
CA THR A 94 5.78 -26.83 -6.66
C THR A 94 5.51 -25.51 -7.37
N ARG A 95 4.39 -24.86 -7.04
CA ARG A 95 3.96 -23.62 -7.71
C ARG A 95 3.42 -22.60 -6.72
N LEU A 96 3.45 -21.35 -7.16
CA LEU A 96 2.72 -20.26 -6.53
C LEU A 96 1.39 -20.03 -7.25
N PHE A 97 0.33 -19.76 -6.50
CA PHE A 97 -1.01 -19.48 -7.01
C PHE A 97 -1.70 -18.38 -6.20
N GLY A 98 -2.66 -17.69 -6.82
CA GLY A 98 -3.51 -16.72 -6.12
C GLY A 98 -2.78 -15.51 -5.53
N MET A 99 -1.60 -15.17 -6.04
CA MET A 99 -0.90 -13.93 -5.66
C MET A 99 -1.72 -12.72 -6.12
N LYS A 100 -1.89 -11.74 -5.24
CA LYS A 100 -2.51 -10.46 -5.59
C LYS A 100 -1.48 -9.53 -6.24
N SER A 101 -1.95 -8.46 -6.89
CA SER A 101 -1.07 -7.44 -7.50
C SER A 101 0.02 -6.98 -6.51
N HIS A 102 -0.37 -6.61 -5.29
CA HIS A 102 0.56 -6.20 -4.22
C HIS A 102 1.66 -7.23 -3.90
N ASP A 103 1.31 -8.52 -3.86
CA ASP A 103 2.30 -9.58 -3.60
C ASP A 103 3.28 -9.71 -4.77
N CYS A 104 2.79 -9.57 -6.00
CA CYS A 104 3.62 -9.56 -7.20
C CYS A 104 4.58 -8.36 -7.21
N HIS A 105 4.17 -7.18 -6.74
CA HIS A 105 5.04 -5.99 -6.64
C HIS A 105 6.19 -6.21 -5.66
N ILE A 106 5.86 -6.68 -4.45
CA ILE A 106 6.88 -7.00 -3.46
C ILE A 106 7.86 -8.04 -4.00
N PHE A 107 7.35 -9.02 -4.75
CA PHE A 107 8.22 -9.97 -5.40
C PHE A 107 9.12 -9.32 -6.44
N MET A 108 8.55 -8.59 -7.39
CA MET A 108 9.28 -7.98 -8.49
C MET A 108 10.35 -7.01 -7.98
N GLU A 109 10.03 -6.18 -7.00
CA GLU A 109 10.93 -5.13 -6.50
C GLU A 109 11.95 -5.63 -5.47
N CYS A 110 11.65 -6.69 -4.71
CA CYS A 110 12.49 -7.10 -3.58
C CYS A 110 12.91 -8.57 -3.57
N LEU A 111 11.99 -9.50 -3.88
CA LEU A 111 12.21 -10.93 -3.63
C LEU A 111 12.72 -11.69 -4.85
N LEU A 112 12.45 -11.21 -6.07
CA LEU A 112 12.78 -11.89 -7.32
C LEU A 112 14.29 -12.20 -7.45
N PRO A 113 15.23 -11.28 -7.17
CA PRO A 113 16.66 -11.58 -7.23
C PRO A 113 17.07 -12.67 -6.23
N ILE A 114 16.43 -12.71 -5.06
CA ILE A 114 16.74 -13.70 -4.01
C ILE A 114 16.18 -15.07 -4.42
N ALA A 115 14.91 -15.09 -4.82
CA ALA A 115 14.19 -16.30 -5.24
C ALA A 115 14.90 -17.02 -6.39
N LEU A 116 15.51 -16.25 -7.31
CA LEU A 116 16.12 -16.79 -8.52
C LEU A 116 17.65 -16.84 -8.46
N SER A 117 18.26 -16.64 -7.29
CA SER A 117 19.72 -16.59 -7.09
C SER A 117 20.47 -17.87 -7.49
N VAL A 118 19.77 -19.01 -7.57
CA VAL A 118 20.34 -20.29 -8.01
C VAL A 118 20.53 -20.39 -9.53
N LEU A 119 19.96 -19.45 -10.30
CA LEU A 119 20.16 -19.41 -11.75
C LEU A 119 21.61 -19.04 -12.10
N PRO A 120 22.13 -19.52 -13.25
CA PRO A 120 23.42 -19.08 -13.74
C PRO A 120 23.52 -17.57 -13.86
N GLU A 121 24.67 -16.99 -13.49
CA GLU A 121 24.90 -15.54 -13.48
C GLU A 121 24.47 -14.82 -14.77
N PRO A 122 24.75 -15.34 -16.00
CA PRO A 122 24.31 -14.69 -17.23
C PRO A 122 22.78 -14.55 -17.39
N ILE A 123 22.01 -15.33 -16.63
CA ILE A 123 20.55 -15.34 -16.62
C ILE A 123 20.02 -14.55 -15.42
N TRP A 124 20.60 -14.77 -14.25
CA TRP A 124 20.20 -14.11 -13.01
C TRP A 124 20.44 -12.60 -13.03
N LYS A 125 21.55 -12.16 -13.63
CA LYS A 125 21.92 -10.74 -13.63
C LYS A 125 20.92 -9.85 -14.39
N PRO A 126 20.47 -10.18 -15.63
CA PRO A 126 19.41 -9.40 -16.29
C PRO A 126 18.08 -9.38 -15.53
N LEU A 127 17.70 -10.47 -14.87
CA LEU A 127 16.50 -10.53 -14.03
C LEU A 127 16.62 -9.61 -12.80
N THR A 128 17.81 -9.54 -12.23
CA THR A 128 18.12 -8.64 -11.12
C THR A 128 18.12 -7.17 -11.55
N GLU A 129 18.68 -6.85 -12.71
CA GLU A 129 18.63 -5.50 -13.30
C GLU A 129 17.17 -5.07 -13.56
N LEU A 130 16.32 -5.98 -14.05
CA LEU A 130 14.88 -5.73 -14.25
C LEU A 130 14.15 -5.49 -12.92
N SER A 131 14.44 -6.29 -11.89
CA SER A 131 13.89 -6.11 -10.54
C SER A 131 14.29 -4.74 -9.95
N GLN A 132 15.56 -4.37 -10.09
CA GLN A 132 16.07 -3.07 -9.65
C GLN A 132 15.42 -1.91 -10.42
N PHE A 133 15.18 -2.06 -11.72
CA PHE A 133 14.47 -1.07 -12.52
C PHE A 133 13.08 -0.76 -11.93
N PHE A 134 12.26 -1.78 -11.67
CA PHE A 134 10.94 -1.57 -11.08
C PHE A 134 11.02 -1.02 -9.65
N LYS A 135 11.97 -1.49 -8.84
CA LYS A 135 12.19 -0.95 -7.49
C LYS A 135 12.48 0.55 -7.48
N VAL A 136 13.30 1.02 -8.42
CA VAL A 136 13.61 2.46 -8.52
C VAL A 136 12.40 3.23 -9.06
N LEU A 137 11.71 2.69 -10.07
CA LEU A 137 10.54 3.30 -10.69
C LEU A 137 9.39 3.50 -9.68
N CYS A 138 9.18 2.52 -8.80
CA CYS A 138 8.13 2.49 -7.79
C CYS A 138 8.54 3.17 -6.47
N SER A 139 9.69 3.85 -6.43
CA SER A 139 10.12 4.59 -5.25
C SER A 139 9.23 5.80 -4.96
N THR A 140 9.03 6.09 -3.68
CA THR A 140 8.26 7.27 -3.23
C THR A 140 8.93 8.58 -3.62
N VAL A 141 10.25 8.58 -3.79
CA VAL A 141 11.05 9.75 -4.16
C VAL A 141 11.83 9.42 -5.42
N LEU A 142 11.48 10.08 -6.52
CA LEU A 142 12.17 9.91 -7.81
C LEU A 142 13.20 11.01 -8.02
N GLN A 143 14.41 10.61 -8.37
CA GLN A 143 15.48 11.52 -8.78
C GLN A 143 15.53 11.60 -10.31
N LYS A 144 15.53 12.82 -10.85
CA LYS A 144 15.53 13.06 -12.29
C LYS A 144 16.70 12.39 -13.01
N ASP A 145 17.90 12.44 -12.43
CA ASP A 145 19.10 11.85 -13.04
C ASP A 145 19.02 10.32 -13.11
N HIS A 146 18.45 9.67 -12.09
CA HIS A 146 18.18 8.23 -12.11
C HIS A 146 17.17 7.87 -13.20
N LEU A 147 16.09 8.64 -13.36
CA LEU A 147 15.10 8.38 -14.42
C LEU A 147 15.72 8.49 -15.82
N LEU A 148 16.60 9.47 -16.06
CA LEU A 148 17.31 9.59 -17.33
C LEU A 148 18.24 8.39 -17.60
N GLN A 149 18.94 7.90 -16.57
CA GLN A 149 19.74 6.68 -16.69
C GLN A 149 18.85 5.46 -16.94
N MET A 150 17.69 5.38 -16.31
CA MET A 150 16.72 4.31 -16.54
C MET A 150 16.19 4.32 -17.97
N GLU A 151 15.87 5.48 -18.56
CA GLU A 151 15.49 5.62 -19.98
C GLU A 151 16.55 4.99 -20.91
N GLN A 152 17.84 5.14 -20.57
CA GLN A 152 18.96 4.57 -21.36
C GLN A 152 19.19 3.08 -21.08
N ASN A 153 18.97 2.63 -19.85
CA ASN A 153 19.28 1.28 -19.41
C ASN A 153 18.19 0.27 -19.75
N ILE A 154 16.91 0.66 -19.73
CA ILE A 154 15.81 -0.30 -19.93
C ILE A 154 15.84 -1.00 -21.30
N PRO A 155 16.18 -0.35 -22.44
CA PRO A 155 16.32 -1.08 -23.70
C PRO A 155 17.44 -2.13 -23.64
N VAL A 156 18.54 -1.81 -22.95
CA VAL A 156 19.67 -2.74 -22.77
C VAL A 156 19.26 -3.94 -21.91
N ILE A 157 18.49 -3.71 -20.84
CA ILE A 157 17.95 -4.79 -19.99
C ILE A 157 17.03 -5.70 -20.82
N LEU A 158 16.10 -5.13 -21.59
CA LEU A 158 15.21 -5.90 -22.46
C LEU A 158 16.00 -6.71 -23.49
N CYS A 159 17.00 -6.13 -24.17
CA CYS A 159 17.84 -6.88 -25.10
C CYS A 159 18.63 -8.02 -24.42
N LYS A 160 19.08 -7.84 -23.17
CA LYS A 160 19.71 -8.95 -22.41
C LYS A 160 18.72 -10.08 -22.15
N LEU A 161 17.48 -9.75 -21.78
CA LEU A 161 16.41 -10.72 -21.57
C LEU A 161 16.01 -11.41 -22.88
N GLU A 162 15.95 -10.67 -23.99
CA GLU A 162 15.63 -11.21 -25.32
C GLU A 162 16.62 -12.28 -25.74
N ARG A 163 17.89 -12.16 -25.35
CA ARG A 163 18.92 -13.18 -25.61
C ARG A 163 18.72 -14.47 -24.80
N ILE A 164 17.95 -14.42 -23.72
CA ILE A 164 17.72 -15.54 -22.79
C ILE A 164 16.39 -16.24 -23.12
N PHE A 165 15.29 -15.48 -23.14
CA PHE A 165 13.94 -16.01 -23.25
C PHE A 165 13.48 -16.20 -24.69
N PRO A 166 12.51 -17.09 -24.96
CA PRO A 166 11.96 -17.27 -26.30
C PRO A 166 11.18 -16.02 -26.77
N PRO A 167 11.00 -15.80 -28.08
CA PRO A 167 10.24 -14.67 -28.61
C PRO A 167 8.83 -14.53 -28.02
N ALA A 168 8.16 -15.64 -27.74
CA ALA A 168 6.82 -15.67 -27.12
C ALA A 168 6.76 -15.05 -25.71
N PHE A 169 7.91 -14.85 -25.06
CA PHE A 169 8.00 -14.13 -23.79
C PHE A 169 7.71 -12.64 -23.93
N PHE A 170 8.06 -12.03 -25.07
CA PHE A 170 7.99 -10.59 -25.28
C PHE A 170 6.66 -10.20 -25.92
N ASP A 171 5.60 -10.26 -25.13
CA ASP A 171 4.31 -9.72 -25.53
C ASP A 171 4.28 -8.20 -25.33
N SER A 172 3.14 -7.55 -25.60
CA SER A 172 3.06 -6.09 -25.51
C SER A 172 3.46 -5.57 -24.13
N MET A 173 3.24 -6.32 -23.05
CA MET A 173 3.51 -5.90 -21.67
C MET A 173 5.01 -5.80 -21.39
N GLU A 174 5.85 -6.68 -21.95
CA GLU A 174 7.31 -6.64 -21.76
C GLU A 174 7.98 -5.45 -22.47
N HIS A 175 7.30 -4.83 -23.45
CA HIS A 175 7.81 -3.67 -24.17
C HIS A 175 7.41 -2.34 -23.53
N LEU A 176 6.33 -2.30 -22.73
CA LEU A 176 5.90 -1.07 -22.05
C LEU A 176 6.92 -0.47 -21.07
N PRO A 177 7.79 -1.25 -20.37
CA PRO A 177 8.81 -0.70 -19.49
C PRO A 177 9.69 0.39 -20.10
N ILE A 178 9.87 0.42 -21.44
CA ILE A 178 10.68 1.46 -22.09
C ILE A 178 10.08 2.87 -21.92
N HIS A 179 8.77 2.97 -21.76
CA HIS A 179 8.06 4.25 -21.65
C HIS A 179 7.97 4.75 -20.20
N LEU A 180 8.06 3.83 -19.23
CA LEU A 180 7.79 4.13 -17.84
C LEU A 180 8.70 5.20 -17.22
N PRO A 181 10.02 5.27 -17.48
CA PRO A 181 10.86 6.30 -16.89
C PRO A 181 10.53 7.70 -17.43
N TYR A 182 10.23 7.82 -18.72
CA TYR A 182 9.76 9.07 -19.32
C TYR A 182 8.41 9.49 -18.72
N GLU A 183 7.46 8.56 -18.62
CA GLU A 183 6.18 8.81 -17.97
C GLU A 183 6.36 9.25 -16.51
N ALA A 184 7.26 8.62 -15.75
CA ALA A 184 7.61 8.99 -14.37
C ALA A 184 8.24 10.38 -14.28
N ARG A 185 9.06 10.76 -15.26
CA ARG A 185 9.67 12.09 -15.33
C ARG A 185 8.65 13.18 -15.62
N MET A 186 7.64 12.89 -16.43
CA MET A 186 6.60 13.85 -16.81
C MET A 186 5.47 13.95 -15.77
N GLY A 187 5.06 12.81 -15.20
CA GLY A 187 3.90 12.74 -14.31
C GLY A 187 4.22 12.48 -12.84
N GLY A 188 5.50 12.41 -12.46
CA GLY A 188 5.92 12.09 -11.09
C GLY A 188 5.75 10.62 -10.71
N PRO A 189 5.83 10.29 -9.40
CA PRO A 189 5.81 8.93 -8.89
C PRO A 189 4.65 8.06 -9.42
N VAL A 190 4.96 6.83 -9.80
CA VAL A 190 4.00 5.91 -10.44
C VAL A 190 2.88 5.47 -9.50
N GLN A 191 3.16 5.41 -8.19
CA GLN A 191 2.21 4.99 -7.14
C GLN A 191 0.90 5.77 -7.11
N TYR A 192 0.88 7.03 -7.58
CA TYR A 192 -0.31 7.88 -7.63
C TYR A 192 -1.05 7.83 -8.97
N ARG A 193 -0.43 7.22 -9.99
CA ARG A 193 -0.95 7.22 -11.37
C ARG A 193 -1.32 5.83 -11.86
N TRP A 194 -0.80 4.79 -11.22
CA TRP A 194 -1.24 3.42 -11.45
C TRP A 194 -2.45 3.14 -10.57
N MET A 195 -3.28 2.16 -10.96
CA MET A 195 -4.60 1.92 -10.34
C MET A 195 -4.53 1.35 -8.91
N TYR A 196 -3.33 1.21 -8.33
CA TYR A 196 -3.12 0.53 -7.05
C TYR A 196 -3.91 1.08 -5.87
N PRO A 197 -3.98 2.41 -5.64
CA PRO A 197 -4.73 2.94 -4.51
C PRO A 197 -6.22 2.60 -4.61
N PHE A 198 -6.70 2.40 -5.82
CA PHE A 198 -8.09 2.26 -6.12
C PHE A 198 -8.52 0.77 -6.12
N GLU A 199 -7.64 -0.18 -6.48
CA GLU A 199 -7.91 -1.63 -6.44
C GLU A 199 -8.35 -2.20 -5.07
N SER A 200 -8.09 -1.47 -3.97
CA SER A 200 -8.49 -1.88 -2.61
C SER A 200 -9.86 -1.37 -2.15
N VAL A 201 -10.47 -0.44 -2.91
CA VAL A 201 -11.72 0.25 -2.56
C VAL A 201 -12.72 0.37 -3.73
N GLU A 202 -12.31 -0.01 -4.95
CA GLU A 202 -13.02 0.14 -6.24
C GLU A 202 -13.96 -1.02 -6.59
N GLY A 203 -15.07 -1.12 -5.89
CA GLY A 203 -16.32 -1.42 -6.58
C GLY A 203 -17.24 -0.25 -6.36
N SER A 204 -17.51 0.01 -5.08
CA SER A 204 -18.43 1.02 -4.61
C SER A 204 -17.90 2.46 -4.75
N ILE A 205 -16.59 2.72 -4.65
CA ILE A 205 -16.08 4.09 -4.80
C ILE A 205 -16.06 4.55 -6.25
N CYS A 206 -15.59 3.72 -7.18
CA CYS A 206 -15.66 4.07 -8.61
C CYS A 206 -17.11 4.16 -9.10
N GLU A 207 -18.00 3.30 -8.59
CA GLU A 207 -19.44 3.44 -8.82
C GLU A 207 -19.98 4.76 -8.24
N ALA A 208 -19.61 5.13 -7.02
CA ALA A 208 -20.03 6.39 -6.40
C ALA A 208 -19.50 7.63 -7.13
N TYR A 209 -18.24 7.62 -7.60
CA TYR A 209 -17.66 8.70 -8.39
C TYR A 209 -18.32 8.80 -9.77
N LEU A 210 -18.57 7.68 -10.46
CA LEU A 210 -19.31 7.67 -11.71
C LEU A 210 -20.75 8.18 -11.51
N LEU A 211 -21.41 7.79 -10.42
CA LEU A 211 -22.76 8.25 -10.07
C LEU A 211 -22.75 9.76 -9.75
N GLN A 212 -21.73 10.24 -9.03
CA GLN A 212 -21.54 11.63 -8.67
C GLN A 212 -21.27 12.49 -9.91
N GLU A 213 -20.35 12.08 -10.78
CA GLU A 213 -20.06 12.78 -12.04
C GLU A 213 -21.28 12.77 -12.98
N THR A 214 -21.98 11.65 -13.09
CA THR A 214 -23.19 11.54 -13.90
C THR A 214 -24.30 12.43 -13.35
N SER A 215 -24.46 12.49 -12.02
CA SER A 215 -25.43 13.35 -11.35
C SER A 215 -25.10 14.83 -11.51
N TYR A 216 -23.82 15.20 -11.32
CA TYR A 216 -23.31 16.55 -11.55
C TYR A 216 -23.51 17.00 -13.00
N PHE A 217 -23.10 16.18 -13.95
CA PHE A 217 -23.32 16.43 -15.37
C PHE A 217 -24.82 16.57 -15.69
N SER A 218 -25.67 15.70 -15.16
CA SER A 218 -27.13 15.75 -15.39
C SER A 218 -27.78 16.99 -14.77
N SER A 219 -27.27 17.48 -13.63
CA SER A 219 -27.76 18.69 -12.96
C SER A 219 -27.58 19.97 -13.78
N HIS A 220 -26.60 19.98 -14.71
CA HIS A 220 -26.41 21.10 -15.63
C HIS A 220 -27.49 21.19 -16.71
N TYR A 221 -28.18 20.08 -17.01
CA TYR A 221 -29.17 20.00 -18.09
C TYR A 221 -30.60 19.80 -17.58
N PHE A 222 -30.77 19.23 -16.39
CA PHE A 222 -32.07 18.99 -15.77
C PHE A 222 -32.13 19.68 -14.41
N VAL A 223 -32.88 20.78 -14.33
CA VAL A 223 -33.23 21.41 -13.06
C VAL A 223 -34.18 20.48 -12.31
N SER A 224 -33.73 19.86 -11.22
CA SER A 224 -34.61 19.04 -10.39
C SER A 224 -35.65 19.94 -9.68
N PRO A 225 -36.96 19.62 -9.69
CA PRO A 225 -38.01 20.45 -9.07
C PRO A 225 -38.02 20.43 -7.53
N THR A 226 -37.12 19.70 -6.90
CA THR A 226 -37.02 19.61 -5.45
C THR A 226 -35.63 20.04 -5.02
N GLY A 227 -35.56 21.11 -4.24
CA GLY A 227 -34.36 21.57 -3.55
C GLY A 227 -33.91 20.54 -2.53
N ALA A 228 -33.32 19.44 -3.01
CA ALA A 228 -32.55 18.52 -2.19
C ALA A 228 -31.22 19.19 -1.92
N SER A 229 -31.18 19.95 -0.83
CA SER A 229 -29.96 20.31 -0.13
C SER A 229 -29.05 19.08 -0.04
N GLU A 230 -27.76 19.30 -0.22
CA GLU A 230 -26.71 18.35 0.13
C GLU A 230 -26.91 17.87 1.56
N GLU A 231 -27.59 16.73 1.76
CA GLU A 231 -27.55 16.00 3.03
C GLU A 231 -26.21 15.26 3.10
N VAL A 232 -25.14 16.03 3.30
CA VAL A 232 -23.99 15.53 4.03
C VAL A 232 -24.50 15.24 5.43
N TYR A 233 -24.71 13.96 5.75
CA TYR A 233 -24.84 13.50 7.12
C TYR A 233 -23.51 13.73 7.85
N GLN A 234 -23.22 14.99 8.18
CA GLN A 234 -22.29 15.37 9.22
C GLN A 234 -23.12 15.75 10.43
N ASP A 235 -23.57 14.73 11.14
CA ASP A 235 -24.09 14.88 12.49
C ASP A 235 -22.92 15.15 13.44
N HIS A 236 -22.28 16.32 13.30
CA HIS A 236 -21.28 16.80 14.23
C HIS A 236 -21.46 18.29 14.41
N ILE A 237 -22.00 18.65 15.57
CA ILE A 237 -21.87 19.96 16.20
C ILE A 237 -20.43 20.44 15.95
N GLN A 238 -20.29 21.41 15.06
CA GLN A 238 -19.01 21.93 14.60
C GLN A 238 -18.38 22.71 15.75
N SER A 239 -17.65 22.02 16.61
CA SER A 239 -16.93 22.65 17.71
C SER A 239 -15.88 23.61 17.13
N THR A 240 -15.87 24.84 17.63
CA THR A 240 -15.04 25.95 17.15
C THR A 240 -13.57 25.79 17.53
N LEU A 241 -13.26 25.02 18.58
CA LEU A 241 -11.88 24.82 19.06
C LEU A 241 -11.13 23.78 18.22
N SER A 242 -9.87 24.07 17.88
CA SER A 242 -9.07 23.18 17.04
C SER A 242 -8.83 21.80 17.64
N ILE A 243 -8.82 21.68 18.97
CA ILE A 243 -8.61 20.42 19.70
C ILE A 243 -9.71 19.38 19.46
N PHE A 244 -10.90 19.81 19.06
CA PHE A 244 -12.01 18.91 18.72
C PHE A 244 -12.10 18.58 17.23
N LYS A 245 -11.22 19.16 16.41
CA LYS A 245 -11.10 18.72 15.02
C LYS A 245 -10.48 17.32 15.01
N PRO A 246 -11.05 16.37 14.25
CA PRO A 246 -10.51 15.03 14.19
C PRO A 246 -9.09 15.09 13.61
N PHE A 247 -8.09 14.81 14.45
CA PHE A 247 -6.74 14.52 14.00
C PHE A 247 -6.62 13.01 13.78
N GLY A 248 -5.85 12.61 12.76
CA GLY A 248 -5.51 11.21 12.53
C GLY A 248 -6.58 10.34 11.88
N GLN A 249 -6.22 9.07 11.67
CA GLN A 249 -7.08 8.04 11.06
C GLN A 249 -7.19 6.83 11.99
N THR A 250 -8.39 6.27 12.10
CA THR A 250 -8.67 5.08 12.91
C THR A 250 -8.89 3.87 12.02
N THR A 251 -8.57 2.67 12.51
CA THR A 251 -8.88 1.42 11.78
C THR A 251 -9.57 0.41 12.68
N GLY A 252 -10.59 -0.27 12.14
CA GLY A 252 -11.34 -1.33 12.82
C GLY A 252 -12.65 -0.86 13.46
N LYS A 253 -13.34 -1.79 14.12
CA LYS A 253 -14.55 -1.48 14.90
C LYS A 253 -14.14 -0.71 16.16
N TYR A 254 -14.91 0.31 16.50
CA TYR A 254 -14.75 1.04 17.74
C TYR A 254 -15.66 0.47 18.83
N ASN A 255 -15.27 0.64 20.08
CA ASN A 255 -16.13 0.41 21.23
C ASN A 255 -16.58 1.74 21.81
N GLU A 256 -17.79 1.78 22.35
CA GLU A 256 -18.34 2.98 22.98
C GLU A 256 -18.43 2.79 24.48
N ARG A 257 -18.05 3.83 25.23
CA ARG A 257 -18.21 3.89 26.68
C ARG A 257 -18.71 5.27 27.09
N TRP A 258 -19.74 5.29 27.93
CA TRP A 258 -20.19 6.51 28.59
C TRP A 258 -19.22 6.90 29.70
N LEU A 259 -18.72 8.13 29.67
CA LEU A 259 -17.88 8.69 30.73
C LEU A 259 -18.73 9.02 31.97
N SER A 260 -18.16 8.75 33.14
CA SER A 260 -18.70 9.24 34.41
C SER A 260 -18.56 10.76 34.51
N ASP A 261 -19.32 11.41 35.40
CA ASP A 261 -19.25 12.86 35.59
C ASP A 261 -17.85 13.33 35.97
N LYS A 262 -17.13 12.55 36.80
CA LYS A 262 -15.75 12.84 37.18
C LYS A 262 -14.78 12.77 36.00
N GLU A 263 -14.93 11.76 35.14
CA GLU A 263 -14.10 11.60 33.94
C GLU A 263 -14.39 12.70 32.92
N LEU A 264 -15.66 13.07 32.76
CA LEU A 264 -16.07 14.13 31.86
C LEU A 264 -15.52 15.49 32.32
N MET A 265 -15.64 15.81 33.62
CA MET A 265 -15.07 17.03 34.20
C MET A 265 -13.55 17.08 34.04
N ALA A 266 -12.86 15.97 34.35
CA ALA A 266 -11.42 15.89 34.20
C ALA A 266 -10.98 16.06 32.73
N ALA A 267 -11.68 15.41 31.79
CA ALA A 267 -11.41 15.53 30.35
C ALA A 267 -11.66 16.95 29.84
N GLN A 268 -12.77 17.57 30.26
CA GLN A 268 -13.11 18.95 29.88
C GLN A 268 -12.06 19.93 30.40
N LEU A 269 -11.69 19.84 31.68
CA LEU A 269 -10.65 20.67 32.27
C LEU A 269 -9.31 20.49 31.55
N HIS A 270 -8.90 19.25 31.30
CA HIS A 270 -7.66 18.95 30.61
C HIS A 270 -7.62 19.55 29.20
N VAL A 271 -8.71 19.41 28.43
CA VAL A 271 -8.84 20.00 27.09
C VAL A 271 -8.74 21.51 27.14
N LEU A 272 -9.45 22.17 28.07
CA LEU A 272 -9.44 23.63 28.19
C LEU A 272 -8.06 24.19 28.58
N LEU A 273 -7.36 23.53 29.52
CA LEU A 273 -6.02 23.97 29.96
C LEU A 273 -4.94 23.80 28.90
N ASN A 274 -5.10 22.83 27.99
CA ASN A 274 -4.12 22.51 26.94
C ASN A 274 -4.49 23.09 25.56
N CYS A 275 -5.60 23.83 25.47
CA CYS A 275 -6.03 24.48 24.23
C CYS A 275 -5.45 25.90 24.15
N ASN A 276 -4.64 26.17 23.13
CA ASN A 276 -4.00 27.48 22.95
C ASN A 276 -5.03 28.60 22.77
N GLU A 277 -6.16 28.30 22.12
CA GLU A 277 -7.27 29.24 21.92
C GLU A 277 -7.99 29.62 23.22
N VAL A 278 -7.93 28.76 24.25
CA VAL A 278 -8.58 28.99 25.55
C VAL A 278 -7.69 29.77 26.52
N LYS A 279 -6.36 29.76 26.30
CA LYS A 279 -5.39 30.42 27.17
C LYS A 279 -5.69 31.90 27.48
N PRO A 280 -6.07 32.76 26.51
CA PRO A 280 -6.42 34.15 26.80
C PRO A 280 -7.60 34.30 27.77
N PHE A 281 -8.54 33.35 27.74
CA PHE A 281 -9.71 33.36 28.62
C PHE A 281 -9.36 32.91 30.04
N ILE A 282 -8.40 31.98 30.19
CA ILE A 282 -7.83 31.63 31.48
C ILE A 282 -7.18 32.88 32.10
N ASP A 283 -6.40 33.63 31.33
CA ASP A 283 -5.74 34.85 31.81
C ASP A 283 -6.76 35.92 32.26
N ILE A 284 -7.84 36.12 31.50
CA ILE A 284 -8.95 37.02 31.87
C ILE A 284 -9.62 36.57 33.17
N TYR A 285 -9.87 35.27 33.32
CA TYR A 285 -10.50 34.70 34.51
C TYR A 285 -9.61 34.90 35.75
N VAL A 286 -8.31 34.61 35.64
CA VAL A 286 -7.33 34.84 36.71
C VAL A 286 -7.23 36.31 37.10
N GLN A 287 -7.24 37.23 36.12
CA GLN A 287 -7.27 38.66 36.39
C GLN A 287 -8.53 39.10 37.15
N SER A 288 -9.69 38.52 36.80
CA SER A 288 -10.95 38.78 37.49
C SER A 288 -10.92 38.33 38.96
N LEU A 289 -10.32 37.17 39.24
CA LEU A 289 -10.14 36.66 40.60
C LEU A 289 -9.21 37.55 41.43
N LYS A 290 -8.08 37.99 40.83
CA LYS A 290 -7.12 38.92 41.47
C LYS A 290 -7.73 40.29 41.73
N GLY A 291 -8.72 40.71 40.93
CA GLY A 291 -9.48 41.95 41.14
C GLY A 291 -10.54 41.85 42.24
N MET A 292 -11.18 40.69 42.41
CA MET A 292 -12.22 40.47 43.43
C MET A 292 -11.66 40.19 44.82
N TYR A 293 -10.49 39.55 44.92
CA TYR A 293 -9.89 39.17 46.20
C TYR A 293 -8.52 39.84 46.39
N ARG A 294 -8.41 40.75 47.37
CA ARG A 294 -7.10 41.33 47.76
C ARG A 294 -6.24 40.24 48.42
N ASN A 295 -5.02 40.05 47.90
CA ASN A 295 -4.01 39.06 48.36
C ASN A 295 -4.42 37.58 48.20
N ILE A 296 -5.01 37.22 47.06
CA ILE A 296 -5.24 35.80 46.72
C ILE A 296 -3.92 35.08 46.41
N ASN A 297 -3.73 33.88 46.96
CA ASN A 297 -2.57 33.02 46.70
C ASN A 297 -2.78 32.19 45.41
N ASP A 298 -1.70 31.82 44.73
CA ASP A 298 -1.74 31.04 43.50
C ASP A 298 -2.39 29.65 43.71
N ASP A 299 -2.19 28.99 44.86
CA ASP A 299 -2.86 27.71 45.19
C ASP A 299 -4.40 27.83 45.26
N ILE A 300 -4.91 29.01 45.62
CA ILE A 300 -6.35 29.26 45.64
C ILE A 300 -6.86 29.54 44.23
N ILE A 301 -6.06 30.21 43.40
CA ILE A 301 -6.38 30.44 41.98
C ILE A 301 -6.49 29.11 41.25
N ASP A 302 -5.52 28.20 41.44
CA ASP A 302 -5.52 26.90 40.77
C ASP A 302 -6.76 26.07 41.15
N LYS A 303 -7.12 26.02 42.44
CA LYS A 303 -8.35 25.35 42.90
C LYS A 303 -9.63 25.95 42.31
N GLN A 304 -9.66 27.26 42.10
CA GLN A 304 -10.80 27.94 41.48
C GLN A 304 -10.88 27.66 39.98
N ILE A 305 -9.72 27.57 39.31
CA ILE A 305 -9.66 27.14 37.91
C ILE A 305 -10.18 25.71 37.77
N GLU A 306 -9.71 24.78 38.61
CA GLU A 306 -10.16 23.38 38.54
C GLU A 306 -11.66 23.23 38.80
N ALA A 307 -12.21 23.98 39.76
CA ALA A 307 -13.60 23.86 40.17
C ALA A 307 -14.59 24.60 39.26
N ASP A 308 -14.29 25.85 38.92
CA ASP A 308 -15.28 26.78 38.40
C ASP A 308 -14.97 27.31 37.00
N PHE A 309 -13.74 27.22 36.49
CA PHE A 309 -13.41 27.71 35.15
C PHE A 309 -14.19 27.00 34.02
N PRO A 310 -14.31 25.64 33.99
CA PRO A 310 -15.11 24.97 32.96
C PRO A 310 -16.58 25.41 32.96
N ARG A 311 -17.12 25.74 34.15
CA ARG A 311 -18.49 26.24 34.31
C ARG A 311 -18.62 27.71 33.91
N TRP A 312 -17.61 28.52 34.18
CA TRP A 312 -17.56 29.94 33.83
C TRP A 312 -17.41 30.15 32.33
N PHE A 313 -16.59 29.32 31.66
CA PHE A 313 -16.30 29.43 30.24
C PHE A 313 -17.53 29.14 29.34
N GLN A 314 -18.49 28.33 29.81
CA GLN A 314 -19.80 28.05 29.18
C GLN A 314 -19.78 27.64 27.69
N GLU A 315 -18.63 27.28 27.13
CA GLU A 315 -18.48 26.78 25.76
C GLU A 315 -18.10 25.29 25.70
N TYR A 316 -18.35 24.70 24.52
CA TYR A 316 -18.28 23.29 24.15
C TYR A 316 -17.18 22.46 24.84
N GLY A 317 -17.59 21.32 25.41
CA GLY A 317 -16.72 20.32 26.01
C GLY A 317 -16.70 18.99 25.23
N PRO A 318 -15.87 18.02 25.66
CA PRO A 318 -15.84 16.69 25.05
C PRO A 318 -17.20 15.99 25.13
N LEU A 319 -17.50 15.14 24.14
CA LEU A 319 -18.69 14.31 24.17
C LEU A 319 -18.64 13.35 25.37
N ARG A 320 -19.79 13.10 26.00
CA ARG A 320 -19.92 12.14 27.09
C ARG A 320 -19.71 10.68 26.62
N LEU A 321 -19.97 10.42 25.35
CA LEU A 321 -19.72 9.13 24.73
C LEU A 321 -18.28 9.08 24.19
N ALA A 322 -17.42 8.29 24.84
CA ALA A 322 -16.05 8.06 24.40
C ALA A 322 -16.00 6.87 23.41
N LYS A 323 -15.29 7.05 22.30
CA LYS A 323 -15.01 5.99 21.32
C LYS A 323 -13.57 5.52 21.47
N SER A 324 -13.36 4.22 21.61
CA SER A 324 -12.03 3.60 21.67
C SER A 324 -11.75 2.75 20.44
N TYR A 325 -10.54 2.85 19.91
CA TYR A 325 -10.08 2.18 18.69
C TYR A 325 -8.85 1.33 18.99
N LEU A 326 -8.70 0.21 18.28
CA LEU A 326 -7.54 -0.69 18.42
C LEU A 326 -6.27 -0.12 17.77
N ILE A 327 -6.44 0.67 16.72
CA ILE A 327 -5.35 1.26 15.94
C ILE A 327 -5.68 2.72 15.66
N TYR A 328 -4.70 3.60 15.89
CA TYR A 328 -4.80 5.03 15.63
C TYR A 328 -3.54 5.53 14.93
N PHE A 329 -3.72 6.27 13.85
CA PHE A 329 -2.64 6.86 13.05
C PHE A 329 -2.65 8.37 13.22
N VAL A 330 -1.56 8.95 13.70
CA VAL A 330 -1.43 10.40 13.85
C VAL A 330 0.03 10.82 13.65
N ASN A 331 0.25 11.93 12.94
CA ASN A 331 1.58 12.50 12.68
C ASN A 331 2.60 11.51 12.08
N GLY A 332 2.14 10.58 11.24
CA GLY A 332 2.99 9.54 10.63
C GLY A 332 3.32 8.35 11.54
N TYR A 333 2.83 8.35 12.78
CA TYR A 333 2.98 7.25 13.72
C TYR A 333 1.71 6.41 13.80
N LYS A 334 1.90 5.09 13.95
CA LYS A 334 0.82 4.11 14.14
C LYS A 334 0.88 3.59 15.57
N PHE A 335 -0.17 3.86 16.32
CA PHE A 335 -0.34 3.42 17.70
C PHE A 335 -1.31 2.24 17.76
N HIS A 336 -1.04 1.33 18.68
CA HIS A 336 -1.83 0.13 18.91
C HIS A 336 -2.17 0.00 20.39
N THR A 337 -3.35 -0.53 20.72
CA THR A 337 -3.62 -0.93 22.10
C THR A 337 -2.69 -2.07 22.52
N ILE A 338 -2.35 -2.13 23.82
CA ILE A 338 -1.53 -3.20 24.39
C ILE A 338 -2.10 -4.57 24.03
N THR A 339 -3.41 -4.74 24.19
CA THR A 339 -4.16 -5.95 23.84
C THR A 339 -4.06 -6.34 22.36
N TRP A 340 -3.91 -5.38 21.45
CA TRP A 340 -3.72 -5.66 20.02
C TRP A 340 -2.28 -6.07 19.69
N GLY A 341 -1.31 -5.59 20.47
CA GLY A 341 0.09 -5.91 20.31
C GLY A 341 0.48 -7.27 20.89
N GLU A 342 -0.34 -7.87 21.76
CA GLU A 342 -0.08 -9.18 22.35
C GLU A 342 0.08 -10.27 21.26
N GLY A 343 1.23 -10.94 21.24
CA GLY A 343 1.55 -11.99 20.27
C GLY A 343 2.15 -11.50 18.94
N LYS A 344 2.29 -10.19 18.73
CA LYS A 344 2.97 -9.62 17.54
C LYS A 344 4.45 -9.38 17.80
N THR A 345 5.29 -9.62 16.78
CA THR A 345 6.75 -9.43 16.85
C THR A 345 7.19 -7.96 16.83
N THR A 346 6.37 -7.06 16.28
CA THR A 346 6.60 -5.61 16.30
C THR A 346 5.56 -4.95 17.19
N TYR A 347 6.02 -4.30 18.26
CA TYR A 347 5.18 -3.68 19.28
C TYR A 347 5.42 -2.17 19.32
N ASN A 348 4.42 -1.39 18.92
CA ASN A 348 4.43 0.06 19.05
C ASN A 348 3.14 0.50 19.74
N SER A 349 3.09 0.26 21.05
CA SER A 349 1.96 0.68 21.89
C SER A 349 2.15 2.13 22.33
N GLY A 350 1.07 2.91 22.28
CA GLY A 350 0.98 4.24 22.88
C GLY A 350 -0.17 4.32 23.86
#